data_AF-A0A060CKW4-F1
#
_entry.id   AF-A0A060CKW4-F1
#
_cell.length_a   1.000
_cell.length_b   1.000
_cell.length_c   1.000
_cell.angle_alpha   90.00
_cell.angle_beta   90.00
_cell.angle_gamma   90.00
#
_symmetry.space_group_name_H-M   'P 1'
#
loop_
_entity.id
_entity.type
_entity.pdbx_description
1 polymer ?
#
loop_
_entity_poly.entity_id
_entity_poly.type
_entity_poly.pdbx_seq_one_letter_code
_entity_poly.pdbx_strand_id
1 'polypeptide(L)'
;MEYLEYVNGGAGHDPGRPEGSRRAPAAWGVTRWCLGNEMDGPWQMGHKTATEYGRLVTEVGNAFRQFDPSMELVACGSSGRGMPTFGAWEREVLDLAFDVVDDISAHAYYEPEGDDR
;
A
#
# COMPACT_ATOMS: atom_id res chain seq x y z
N MET A 1 -1.81 6.49 -9.99
CA MET A 1 -0.81 7.57 -10.09
C MET A 1 -1.38 8.93 -9.72
N GLU A 2 -2.61 9.26 -10.11
CA GLU A 2 -3.25 10.55 -9.81
C GLU A 2 -3.13 11.02 -8.34
N TYR A 3 -3.38 10.12 -7.38
CA TYR A 3 -3.27 10.50 -5.96
C TYR A 3 -1.83 10.75 -5.50
N LEU A 4 -0.86 9.98 -6.02
CA LEU A 4 0.56 10.21 -5.74
C LEU A 4 1.01 11.57 -6.30
N GLU A 5 0.64 11.87 -7.54
CA GLU A 5 0.95 13.16 -8.18
C GLU A 5 0.28 14.32 -7.44
N TYR A 6 -0.96 14.13 -6.99
CA TYR A 6 -1.64 15.13 -6.18
C TYR A 6 -0.84 15.41 -4.89
N VAL A 7 -0.46 14.38 -4.14
CA VAL A 7 0.20 14.55 -2.82
C VAL A 7 1.68 14.93 -2.92
N ASN A 8 2.41 14.45 -3.93
CA ASN A 8 3.86 14.60 -4.02
C ASN A 8 4.34 15.37 -5.25
N GLY A 9 3.49 15.64 -6.24
CA GLY A 9 3.88 16.31 -7.50
C GLY A 9 4.22 17.80 -7.35
N GLY A 10 3.73 18.46 -6.30
CA GLY A 10 3.98 19.90 -6.10
C GLY A 10 3.53 20.77 -7.28
N ALA A 11 3.91 22.05 -7.26
CA ALA A 11 3.38 23.03 -8.22
C ALA A 11 3.80 22.84 -9.68
N GLY A 12 4.76 21.95 -9.97
CA GLY A 12 5.35 21.74 -11.30
C GLY A 12 4.95 20.44 -11.99
N HIS A 13 4.21 19.55 -11.34
CA HIS A 13 3.99 18.18 -11.82
C HIS A 13 2.52 17.86 -12.13
N ASP A 14 1.75 18.86 -12.54
CA ASP A 14 0.33 18.70 -12.93
C ASP A 14 0.15 18.91 -14.45
N PRO A 15 0.38 17.88 -15.28
CA PRO A 15 0.31 17.99 -16.74
C PRO A 15 -1.12 18.13 -17.29
N GLY A 16 -2.16 17.95 -16.47
CA GLY A 16 -3.57 18.03 -16.87
C GLY A 16 -4.27 19.31 -16.43
N ARG A 17 -3.57 20.24 -15.77
CA ARG A 17 -4.18 21.38 -15.11
C ARG A 17 -4.67 22.46 -16.10
N PRO A 18 -5.96 22.85 -16.07
CA PRO A 18 -6.44 23.97 -16.85
C PRO A 18 -5.73 25.26 -16.47
N GLU A 19 -5.36 26.05 -17.48
CA GLU A 19 -4.76 27.37 -17.32
C GLU A 19 -5.71 28.26 -16.48
N GLY A 20 -5.19 28.85 -15.39
CA GLY A 20 -5.97 29.72 -14.50
C GLY A 20 -6.58 29.07 -13.24
N SER A 21 -6.45 27.76 -13.06
CA SER A 21 -6.80 27.11 -11.78
C SER A 21 -5.87 27.54 -10.63
N ARG A 22 -6.31 27.40 -9.37
CA ARG A 22 -5.53 27.78 -8.18
C ARG A 22 -4.17 27.05 -8.15
N ARG A 23 -3.07 27.76 -7.90
CA ARG A 23 -1.72 27.14 -7.75
C ARG A 23 -1.83 25.94 -6.81
N ALA A 24 -1.40 24.78 -7.31
CA ALA A 24 -1.24 23.61 -6.48
C ALA A 24 -0.34 23.98 -5.29
N PRO A 25 -0.71 23.60 -4.06
CA PRO A 25 0.13 23.83 -2.90
C PRO A 25 1.49 23.15 -3.10
N ALA A 26 2.47 23.53 -2.28
CA ALA A 26 3.71 22.78 -2.21
C ALA A 26 3.39 21.30 -1.89
N ALA A 27 4.21 20.38 -2.42
CA ALA A 27 4.05 18.96 -2.16
C ALA A 27 4.00 18.70 -0.65
N TRP A 28 3.16 17.75 -0.24
CA TRP A 28 3.03 17.37 1.17
C TRP A 28 4.24 16.56 1.65
N GLY A 29 5.03 16.03 0.72
CA GLY A 29 6.27 15.32 1.04
C GLY A 29 6.03 14.01 1.80
N VAL A 30 4.95 13.30 1.50
CA VAL A 30 4.68 12.00 2.11
C VAL A 30 5.69 11.00 1.58
N THR A 31 6.52 10.47 2.48
CA THR A 31 7.61 9.54 2.13
C THR A 31 7.23 8.08 2.27
N ARG A 32 6.19 7.74 3.05
CA ARG A 32 5.78 6.36 3.31
C ARG A 32 4.36 6.08 2.86
N TRP A 33 4.16 4.97 2.16
CA TRP A 33 2.89 4.62 1.52
C TRP A 33 2.50 3.17 1.74
N CYS A 34 1.27 2.93 2.21
CA CYS A 34 0.69 1.59 2.27
C CYS A 34 -0.05 1.27 0.97
N LEU A 35 0.28 0.15 0.35
CA LEU A 35 -0.26 -0.25 -0.94
C LEU A 35 -1.55 -1.08 -0.77
N GLY A 36 -2.62 -0.43 -0.34
CA GLY A 36 -3.91 -1.07 -0.03
C GLY A 36 -4.09 -1.32 1.46
N ASN A 37 -5.01 -2.22 1.82
CA ASN A 37 -5.30 -2.56 3.21
C ASN A 37 -5.85 -4.00 3.31
N GLU A 38 -5.21 -4.86 4.12
CA GLU A 38 -5.75 -6.16 4.58
C GLU A 38 -6.55 -6.94 3.51
N MET A 39 -5.90 -7.22 2.37
CA MET A 39 -6.59 -7.71 1.17
C MET A 39 -6.90 -9.21 1.18
N ASP A 40 -6.48 -9.95 2.22
CA ASP A 40 -6.68 -11.41 2.33
C ASP A 40 -8.01 -11.79 3.01
N GLY A 41 -8.63 -10.85 3.73
CA GLY A 41 -9.91 -11.07 4.41
C GLY A 41 -11.11 -11.09 3.45
N PRO A 42 -11.99 -12.10 3.48
CA PRO A 42 -13.19 -12.15 2.62
C PRO A 42 -14.23 -11.05 2.90
N TRP A 43 -14.14 -10.39 4.05
CA TRP A 43 -14.95 -9.22 4.39
C TRP A 43 -14.50 -7.95 3.67
N GLN A 44 -13.27 -7.92 3.17
CA GLN A 44 -12.71 -6.73 2.54
C GLN A 44 -13.29 -6.54 1.14
N MET A 45 -13.73 -5.32 0.85
CA MET A 45 -14.19 -4.97 -0.49
C MET A 45 -13.02 -5.09 -1.47
N GLY A 46 -13.21 -5.90 -2.51
CA GLY A 46 -12.16 -6.13 -3.50
C GLY A 46 -11.00 -6.99 -3.01
N HIS A 47 -11.21 -7.82 -1.96
CA HIS A 47 -10.27 -8.83 -1.49
C HIS A 47 -9.69 -9.65 -2.65
N LYS A 48 -8.50 -10.18 -2.44
CA LYS A 48 -7.68 -10.80 -3.49
C LYS A 48 -7.10 -12.11 -3.02
N THR A 49 -6.71 -12.95 -3.97
CA THR A 49 -5.69 -13.96 -3.72
C THR A 49 -4.32 -13.29 -3.53
N ALA A 50 -3.37 -13.99 -2.89
CA ALA A 50 -2.02 -13.49 -2.70
C ALA A 50 -1.33 -13.18 -4.04
N THR A 51 -1.51 -14.02 -5.06
CA THR A 51 -0.98 -13.79 -6.41
C THR A 51 -1.53 -12.51 -7.04
N GLU A 52 -2.85 -12.31 -7.00
CA GLU A 52 -3.51 -11.12 -7.57
C GLU A 52 -3.04 -9.85 -6.88
N TYR A 53 -2.92 -9.89 -5.55
CA TYR A 53 -2.43 -8.76 -4.77
C TYR A 53 -0.94 -8.49 -5.02
N GLY A 54 -0.08 -9.51 -4.98
CA GLY A 54 1.36 -9.37 -5.21
C GLY A 54 1.68 -8.79 -6.59
N ARG A 55 0.97 -9.22 -7.64
CA ARG A 55 1.08 -8.61 -8.98
C ARG A 55 0.66 -7.15 -8.99
N LEU A 56 -0.46 -6.82 -8.35
CA LEU A 56 -0.93 -5.43 -8.27
C LEU A 56 0.08 -4.53 -7.52
N VAL A 57 0.59 -5.00 -6.38
CA VAL A 57 1.61 -4.30 -5.59
C VAL A 57 2.87 -4.08 -6.41
N THR A 58 3.29 -5.08 -7.20
CA THR A 58 4.47 -4.97 -8.05
C THR A 58 4.32 -3.86 -9.09
N GLU A 59 3.20 -3.83 -9.82
CA GLU A 59 2.95 -2.79 -10.83
C GLU A 59 2.82 -1.39 -10.22
N VAL A 60 2.09 -1.27 -9.11
CA VAL A 60 1.95 0.01 -8.41
C VAL A 60 3.29 0.46 -7.83
N GLY A 61 4.04 -0.45 -7.22
CA GLY A 61 5.37 -0.19 -6.66
C GLY A 61 6.35 0.30 -7.70
N ASN A 62 6.41 -0.34 -8.87
CA ASN A 62 7.22 0.12 -10.01
C ASN A 62 6.90 1.57 -10.40
N ALA A 63 5.61 1.92 -10.45
CA ALA A 63 5.19 3.28 -10.79
C ALA A 63 5.60 4.29 -9.70
N PHE A 64 5.52 3.91 -8.42
CA PHE A 64 6.04 4.74 -7.31
C PHE A 64 7.55 4.91 -7.40
N ARG A 65 8.32 3.86 -7.69
CA ARG A 65 9.79 3.94 -7.85
C ARG A 65 10.20 4.81 -9.03
N GLN A 66 9.42 4.80 -10.12
CA GLN A 66 9.64 5.68 -11.25
C GLN A 66 9.36 7.15 -10.90
N PHE A 67 8.36 7.40 -10.05
CA PHE A 67 8.02 8.74 -9.59
C PHE A 67 9.08 9.29 -8.62
N ASP A 68 9.41 8.52 -7.59
CA ASP A 68 10.45 8.84 -6.62
C ASP A 68 11.00 7.54 -6.01
N PRO A 69 12.25 7.15 -6.35
CA PRO A 69 12.83 5.91 -5.85
C PRO A 69 13.12 5.94 -4.35
N SER A 70 13.10 7.10 -3.70
CA SER A 70 13.40 7.26 -2.26
C SER A 70 12.22 7.01 -1.32
N MET A 71 11.01 6.82 -1.85
CA MET A 71 9.82 6.52 -1.05
C MET A 71 9.88 5.14 -0.41
N GLU A 72 9.25 4.98 0.75
CA GLU A 72 9.11 3.72 1.46
C GLU A 72 7.72 3.12 1.21
N LEU A 73 7.65 1.90 0.68
CA LEU A 73 6.40 1.23 0.31
C LEU A 73 6.13 0.02 1.21
N VAL A 74 4.91 -0.06 1.72
CA VAL A 74 4.45 -1.15 2.60
C VAL A 74 3.41 -2.00 1.88
N ALA A 75 3.72 -3.28 1.66
CA ALA A 75 2.74 -4.27 1.22
C ALA A 75 1.87 -4.72 2.41
N CYS A 76 0.63 -5.11 2.13
CA CYS A 76 -0.26 -5.70 3.12
C CYS A 76 0.14 -7.15 3.38
N GLY A 77 0.50 -7.46 4.63
CA GLY A 77 0.44 -8.84 5.12
C GLY A 77 -0.99 -9.26 5.45
N SER A 78 -1.12 -10.44 6.05
CA SER A 78 -2.42 -10.96 6.45
C SER A 78 -3.12 -10.08 7.49
N SER A 79 -4.47 -10.10 7.49
CA SER A 79 -5.32 -9.46 8.51
C SER A 79 -5.05 -9.93 9.94
N GLY A 80 -4.35 -11.06 10.12
CA GLY A 80 -3.82 -11.50 11.39
C GLY A 80 -3.44 -12.96 11.39
N ARG A 81 -2.81 -13.41 12.49
CA ARG A 81 -2.31 -14.80 12.66
C ARG A 81 -3.37 -15.90 12.54
N GLY A 82 -4.65 -15.55 12.70
CA GLY A 82 -5.77 -16.48 12.59
C GLY A 82 -6.21 -16.76 11.14
N MET A 83 -5.67 -16.03 10.16
CA MET A 83 -6.02 -16.22 8.76
C MET A 83 -5.52 -17.58 8.24
N PRO A 84 -6.33 -18.33 7.47
CA PRO A 84 -5.90 -19.58 6.85
C PRO A 84 -4.69 -19.41 5.91
N THR A 85 -4.51 -18.20 5.39
CA THR A 85 -3.45 -17.79 4.47
C THR A 85 -2.20 -17.24 5.17
N PHE A 86 -2.22 -17.04 6.49
CA PHE A 86 -1.11 -16.44 7.23
C PHE A 86 0.22 -17.18 6.99
N GLY A 87 1.28 -16.43 6.72
CA GLY A 87 2.61 -16.92 6.34
C GLY A 87 2.73 -17.26 4.86
N ALA A 88 1.73 -17.93 4.28
CA ALA A 88 1.71 -18.22 2.85
C ALA A 88 1.43 -16.97 2.01
N TRP A 89 0.54 -16.10 2.51
CA TRP A 89 0.20 -14.81 1.91
C TRP A 89 1.43 -13.92 1.80
N GLU A 90 2.12 -13.68 2.91
CA GLU A 90 3.30 -12.82 2.95
C GLU A 90 4.39 -13.35 2.05
N ARG A 91 4.62 -14.67 2.07
CA ARG A 91 5.61 -15.31 1.21
C ARG A 91 5.32 -15.02 -0.26
N GLU A 92 4.11 -15.30 -0.72
CA GLU A 92 3.78 -15.17 -2.15
C GLU A 92 3.74 -13.70 -2.61
N VAL A 93 3.24 -12.80 -1.76
CA VAL A 93 3.26 -11.36 -2.03
C VAL A 93 4.69 -10.84 -2.13
N LEU A 94 5.56 -11.23 -1.19
CA LEU A 94 6.96 -10.84 -1.20
C LEU A 94 7.73 -11.50 -2.35
N ASP A 95 7.47 -12.76 -2.69
CA ASP A 95 8.10 -13.43 -3.84
C ASP A 95 7.86 -12.65 -5.16
N LEU A 96 6.73 -11.95 -5.27
CA LEU A 96 6.39 -11.14 -6.45
C LEU A 96 6.89 -9.69 -6.34
N ALA A 97 6.77 -9.06 -5.17
CA ALA A 97 6.96 -7.63 -5.00
C ALA A 97 8.28 -7.25 -4.30
N PHE A 98 9.17 -8.21 -4.03
CA PHE A 98 10.39 -8.05 -3.22
C PHE A 98 11.20 -6.80 -3.57
N ASP A 99 11.40 -6.55 -4.88
CA ASP A 99 12.29 -5.49 -5.36
C ASP A 99 11.67 -4.08 -5.28
N VAL A 100 10.36 -3.96 -4.99
CA VAL A 100 9.67 -2.67 -4.99
C VAL A 100 9.14 -2.25 -3.63
N VAL A 101 9.02 -3.15 -2.66
CA VAL A 101 8.52 -2.84 -1.30
C VAL A 101 9.64 -2.88 -0.25
N ASP A 102 9.48 -2.08 0.80
CA ASP A 102 10.44 -1.98 1.91
C ASP A 102 9.94 -2.75 3.14
N ASP A 103 8.62 -2.84 3.32
CA ASP A 103 8.01 -3.54 4.46
C ASP A 103 6.80 -4.39 4.07
N ILE A 104 6.47 -5.32 4.95
CA ILE A 104 5.21 -6.07 4.99
C ILE A 104 4.47 -5.72 6.28
N SER A 105 3.20 -5.32 6.19
CA SER A 105 2.39 -4.99 7.38
C SER A 105 1.99 -6.23 8.16
N ALA A 106 1.81 -6.10 9.48
CA ALA A 106 1.27 -7.16 10.32
C ALA A 106 0.23 -6.58 11.29
N HIS A 107 -0.86 -7.31 11.50
CA HIS A 107 -1.98 -6.87 12.34
C HIS A 107 -2.25 -7.87 13.45
N ALA A 108 -2.44 -7.36 14.67
CA ALA A 108 -2.74 -8.16 15.84
C ALA A 108 -3.64 -7.37 16.80
N TYR A 109 -4.80 -7.94 17.09
CA TYR A 109 -5.77 -7.41 18.04
C TYR A 109 -5.95 -8.43 19.17
N TYR A 110 -6.13 -7.94 20.39
CA TYR A 110 -6.32 -8.74 21.59
C TYR A 110 -7.46 -8.15 22.42
N GLU A 111 -8.31 -9.01 22.97
CA GLU A 111 -9.34 -8.64 23.94
C GLU A 111 -9.30 -9.61 25.12
N PRO A 112 -9.70 -9.18 26.34
CA PRO A 112 -9.86 -10.09 27.46
C PRO A 112 -10.96 -11.12 27.18
N GLU A 113 -10.72 -12.40 27.49
CA GLU A 113 -11.75 -13.44 27.45
C GLU A 113 -12.17 -13.83 28.87
N GLY A 114 -13.44 -13.65 29.21
CA GLY A 114 -13.97 -14.05 30.53
C GLY A 114 -13.57 -13.09 31.66
N ASP A 115 -13.09 -13.64 32.78
CA ASP A 115 -12.75 -12.89 34.01
C ASP A 115 -11.26 -12.51 34.09
N ASP A 116 -10.58 -12.52 32.94
CA ASP A 116 -9.22 -12.01 32.77
C ASP A 116 -9.20 -10.51 33.10
N ARG A 117 -8.87 -10.19 34.35
CA ARG A 117 -8.67 -8.84 34.89
C ARG A 117 -7.20 -8.48 35.01
#